data_AF-A0A5K3ELF6-F1
#
_entry.id   AF-A0A5K3ELF6-F1
#
_cell.length_a   1.000
_cell.length_b   1.000
_cell.length_c   1.000
_cell.angle_alpha   90.00
_cell.angle_beta   90.00
_cell.angle_gamma   90.00
#
_symmetry.space_group_name_H-M   'P 1'
#
loop_
_entity.id
_entity.type
_entity.pdbx_description
1 polymer ?
#
loop_
_entity_poly.entity_id
_entity_poly.type
_entity_poly.pdbx_seq_one_letter_code
_entity_poly.pdbx_strand_id
1 'polypeptide(L)'
;MRGGMVVVSPCSIQGVFLGCEFGVAALYVWAVGLLAAGQSSTMTGTYAGQYAMEGFLNLRWKQWQRLLVTRSIAILPTLLVTFFEGIENLTEMNDLLNVLMSVQLPFAVIPLLTFTNSKPIMGMFANSIPSKVISMVISLMVIGVNFFFVAIFFKARLVNHLVAHISVAIIFTLYVSFIFYLAYFAIRRDPHCRRHNMEVEILYQSGCDNPALNDEDILSLPQRA
;
A
#
# COMPACT_ATOMS: atom_id res chain seq x y z
N MET A 1 -22.41 8.10 45.97
CA MET A 1 -22.66 8.22 44.52
C MET A 1 -21.57 9.10 43.91
N ARG A 2 -20.39 8.54 43.62
CA ARG A 2 -19.37 9.21 42.82
C ARG A 2 -19.38 8.52 41.47
N GLY A 3 -20.01 9.16 40.49
CA GLY A 3 -19.93 8.76 39.09
C GLY A 3 -18.51 8.99 38.63
N GLY A 4 -17.68 7.96 38.74
CA GLY A 4 -16.42 7.91 38.03
C GLY A 4 -16.75 7.91 36.54
N MET A 5 -16.40 9.00 35.87
CA MET A 5 -16.37 9.07 34.43
C MET A 5 -15.28 8.09 33.97
N VAL A 6 -15.64 6.81 33.87
CA VAL A 6 -14.83 5.82 33.18
C VAL A 6 -14.76 6.34 31.76
N VAL A 7 -13.58 6.78 31.33
CA VAL A 7 -13.33 7.13 29.94
C VAL A 7 -13.45 5.82 29.16
N VAL A 8 -14.67 5.48 28.74
CA VAL A 8 -14.94 4.25 28.01
C VAL A 8 -14.39 4.47 26.60
N SER A 9 -13.27 3.83 26.30
CA SER A 9 -12.65 3.92 24.98
C SER A 9 -13.67 3.60 23.88
N PRO A 10 -13.66 4.30 22.73
CA PRO A 10 -14.62 4.08 21.64
C PRO A 10 -14.62 2.64 21.10
N CYS A 11 -13.54 1.89 21.30
CA CYS A 11 -13.47 0.45 21.03
C CYS A 11 -14.38 -0.36 21.98
N SER A 12 -14.39 -0.05 23.27
CA SER A 12 -15.23 -0.73 24.26
C SER A 12 -16.72 -0.41 24.06
N ILE A 13 -17.06 0.78 23.58
CA ILE A 13 -18.46 1.18 23.32
C ILE A 13 -19.09 0.29 22.23
N GLN A 14 -18.34 -0.04 21.16
CA GLN A 14 -18.83 -0.87 20.07
C GLN A 14 -19.16 -2.30 20.52
N GLY A 15 -18.27 -2.92 21.32
CA GLY A 15 -18.50 -4.26 21.86
C GLY A 15 -19.67 -4.31 22.83
N VAL A 16 -19.83 -3.30 23.69
CA VAL A 16 -20.96 -3.19 24.63
C VAL A 16 -22.27 -2.98 23.88
N PHE A 17 -22.28 -2.14 22.85
CA PHE A 17 -23.46 -1.93 22.00
C PHE A 17 -23.92 -3.24 21.32
N LEU A 18 -22.99 -3.99 20.71
CA LEU A 18 -23.30 -5.30 20.11
C LEU A 18 -23.83 -6.29 21.16
N GLY A 19 -23.26 -6.28 22.36
CA GLY A 19 -23.68 -7.15 23.46
C GLY A 19 -25.08 -6.83 23.96
N CYS A 20 -25.48 -5.56 23.96
CA CYS A 20 -26.83 -5.14 24.34
C CYS A 20 -27.89 -5.50 23.29
N GLU A 21 -27.56 -5.42 22.00
CA GLU A 21 -28.52 -5.66 20.91
C GLU A 21 -28.66 -7.16 20.57
N PHE A 22 -27.55 -7.88 20.46
CA PHE A 22 -27.51 -9.28 19.99
C PHE A 22 -27.15 -10.28 21.09
N GLY A 23 -26.93 -9.82 22.31
CA GLY A 23 -26.59 -10.64 23.47
C GLY A 23 -25.09 -10.93 23.62
N VAL A 24 -24.76 -11.63 24.71
CA VAL A 24 -23.37 -11.84 25.16
C VAL A 24 -22.51 -12.62 24.15
N ALA A 25 -23.11 -13.50 23.34
CA ALA A 25 -22.40 -14.25 22.30
C ALA A 25 -21.78 -13.32 21.24
N ALA A 26 -22.48 -12.26 20.84
CA ALA A 26 -21.98 -11.30 19.86
C ALA A 26 -20.76 -10.52 20.39
N LEU A 27 -20.74 -10.22 21.69
CA LEU A 27 -19.59 -9.57 22.34
C LEU A 27 -18.34 -10.46 22.28
N TYR A 28 -18.46 -11.75 22.54
CA TYR A 28 -17.34 -12.69 22.44
C TYR A 28 -16.84 -12.84 21.01
N VAL A 29 -17.75 -12.97 20.03
CA VAL A 29 -17.38 -13.06 18.61
C VAL A 29 -16.66 -11.79 18.15
N TRP A 30 -17.14 -10.61 18.58
CA TRP A 30 -16.47 -9.34 18.29
C TRP A 30 -15.06 -9.28 18.91
N ALA A 31 -14.90 -9.66 20.18
CA ALA A 31 -13.60 -9.65 20.86
C ALA A 31 -12.61 -10.63 20.21
N VAL A 32 -13.05 -11.85 19.86
CA VAL A 32 -12.23 -12.83 19.15
C VAL A 32 -11.88 -12.34 17.74
N GLY A 33 -12.83 -11.72 17.04
CA GLY A 33 -12.61 -11.10 15.73
C GLY A 33 -11.57 -9.99 15.77
N LEU A 34 -11.61 -9.13 16.78
CA LEU A 34 -10.62 -8.07 16.98
C LEU A 34 -9.22 -8.63 17.24
N LEU A 35 -9.12 -9.69 18.05
CA LEU A 35 -7.86 -10.39 18.31
C LEU A 35 -7.32 -11.06 17.04
N ALA A 36 -8.19 -11.75 16.28
CA ALA A 36 -7.84 -12.42 15.04
C ALA A 36 -7.38 -11.42 13.95
N ALA A 37 -8.06 -10.28 13.82
CA ALA A 37 -7.67 -9.20 12.90
C ALA A 37 -6.26 -8.66 13.24
N GLY A 38 -5.95 -8.51 14.53
CA GLY A 38 -4.62 -8.11 15.00
C GLY A 38 -3.53 -9.11 14.61
N GLN A 39 -3.79 -10.42 14.74
CA GLN A 39 -2.83 -11.47 14.34
C GLN A 39 -2.61 -11.48 12.83
N SER A 40 -3.68 -11.42 12.03
CA SER A 40 -3.59 -11.39 10.56
C SER A 40 -2.76 -10.20 10.05
N SER A 41 -3.00 -9.00 10.59
CA SER A 41 -2.23 -7.79 10.23
C SER A 41 -0.74 -7.93 10.58
N THR A 42 -0.42 -8.57 11.72
CA THR A 42 0.97 -8.86 12.11
C THR A 42 1.66 -9.72 11.07
N MET A 43 1.02 -10.81 10.66
CA MET A 43 1.58 -11.78 9.72
C MET A 43 1.85 -11.12 8.37
N THR A 44 0.85 -10.46 7.78
CA THR A 44 0.99 -9.74 6.51
C THR A 44 2.07 -8.66 6.59
N GLY A 45 2.11 -7.88 7.68
CA GLY A 45 3.13 -6.85 7.88
C GLY A 45 4.55 -7.42 7.95
N THR A 46 4.75 -8.58 8.59
CA THR A 46 6.07 -9.21 8.66
C THR A 46 6.53 -9.73 7.30
N TYR A 47 5.64 -10.30 6.48
CA TYR A 47 6.01 -10.79 5.15
C TYR A 47 6.25 -9.63 4.18
N ALA A 48 5.36 -8.64 4.15
CA ALA A 48 5.54 -7.45 3.31
C ALA A 48 6.85 -6.71 3.65
N GLY A 49 7.14 -6.55 4.95
CA GLY A 49 8.39 -5.95 5.41
C GLY A 49 9.63 -6.76 5.02
N GLN A 50 9.54 -8.09 4.91
CA GLN A 50 10.64 -8.93 4.45
C GLN A 50 11.00 -8.64 3.00
N TYR A 51 10.01 -8.72 2.12
CA TYR A 51 10.22 -8.51 0.69
C TYR A 51 10.70 -7.09 0.41
N ALA A 52 10.17 -6.10 1.14
CA ALA A 52 10.64 -4.72 1.01
C ALA A 52 12.09 -4.54 1.50
N MET A 53 12.46 -5.09 2.67
CA MET A 53 13.82 -4.94 3.22
C MET A 53 14.88 -5.71 2.42
N GLU A 54 14.58 -6.93 1.99
CA GLU A 54 15.49 -7.73 1.16
C GLU A 54 15.58 -7.16 -0.27
N GLY A 55 14.48 -6.65 -0.82
CA GLY A 55 14.44 -6.07 -2.16
C GLY A 55 15.12 -4.70 -2.27
N PHE A 56 14.89 -3.79 -1.32
CA PHE A 56 15.40 -2.41 -1.41
C PHE A 56 16.71 -2.17 -0.63
N LEU A 57 16.89 -2.80 0.53
CA LEU A 57 18.03 -2.56 1.42
C LEU A 57 19.03 -3.73 1.46
N ASN A 58 18.72 -4.86 0.79
CA ASN A 58 19.49 -6.12 0.82
C ASN A 58 19.96 -6.53 2.24
N LEU A 59 19.13 -6.24 3.25
CA LEU A 59 19.40 -6.48 4.66
C LEU A 59 18.62 -7.70 5.13
N ARG A 60 19.36 -8.78 5.46
CA ARG A 60 18.78 -10.03 5.94
C ARG A 60 18.73 -10.06 7.46
N TRP A 61 17.58 -9.71 8.04
CA TRP A 61 17.33 -9.75 9.48
C TRP A 61 16.56 -11.00 9.88
N LYS A 62 16.75 -11.47 11.12
CA LYS A 62 15.93 -12.54 11.68
C LYS A 62 14.50 -12.05 11.92
N GLN A 63 13.52 -12.89 11.61
CA GLN A 63 12.09 -12.53 11.66
C GLN A 63 11.63 -12.00 13.03
N TRP A 64 12.15 -12.57 14.13
CA TRP A 64 11.81 -12.12 15.49
C TRP A 64 12.33 -10.70 15.80
N GLN A 65 13.55 -10.36 15.35
CA GLN A 65 14.11 -9.02 15.56
C GLN A 65 13.32 -7.96 14.79
N ARG A 66 12.96 -8.28 13.53
CA ARG A 66 12.11 -7.39 12.71
C ARG A 66 10.75 -7.17 13.37
N LEU A 67 10.14 -8.24 13.88
CA LEU A 67 8.83 -8.16 14.54
C LEU A 67 8.88 -7.28 15.79
N LEU A 68 9.88 -7.47 16.66
CA LEU A 68 10.02 -6.64 17.85
C LEU A 68 10.22 -5.16 17.51
N VAL A 69 11.11 -4.85 16.57
CA VAL A 69 11.39 -3.45 16.20
C VAL A 69 10.16 -2.76 15.62
N THR A 70 9.47 -3.38 14.65
CA THR A 70 8.29 -2.76 14.03
C THR A 70 7.11 -2.65 14.99
N ARG A 71 6.94 -3.63 15.89
CA ARG A 71 5.93 -3.60 16.96
C ARG A 71 6.23 -2.48 17.96
N SER A 72 7.47 -2.36 18.41
CA SER A 72 7.89 -1.31 19.33
C SER A 72 7.67 0.07 18.70
N ILE A 73 8.09 0.28 17.45
CA ILE A 73 7.89 1.56 16.76
C ILE A 73 6.40 1.89 16.58
N ALA A 74 5.54 0.91 16.33
CA ALA A 74 4.10 1.14 16.20
C ALA A 74 3.40 1.42 17.55
N ILE A 75 3.81 0.72 18.61
CA ILE A 75 3.17 0.84 19.93
C ILE A 75 3.64 2.09 20.68
N LEU A 76 4.91 2.48 20.54
CA LEU A 76 5.50 3.63 21.22
C LEU A 76 4.70 4.95 21.09
N PRO A 77 4.34 5.43 19.88
CA PRO A 77 3.59 6.68 19.74
C PRO A 77 2.21 6.58 20.39
N THR A 78 1.56 5.43 20.30
CA THR A 78 0.26 5.18 20.91
C THR A 78 0.35 5.24 22.44
N LEU A 79 1.38 4.62 23.02
CA LEU A 79 1.61 4.63 24.47
C LEU A 79 1.95 6.03 24.98
N LEU A 80 2.79 6.77 24.26
CA LEU A 80 3.17 8.14 24.63
C LEU A 80 1.95 9.06 24.63
N VAL A 81 1.16 9.08 23.56
CA VAL A 81 -0.05 9.92 23.47
C VAL A 81 -1.04 9.55 24.57
N THR A 82 -1.26 8.25 24.82
CA THR A 82 -2.17 7.80 25.89
C THR A 82 -1.71 8.24 27.28
N PHE A 83 -0.39 8.24 27.52
CA PHE A 83 0.18 8.60 28.82
C PHE A 83 0.15 10.10 29.10
N PHE A 84 0.39 10.93 28.08
CA PHE A 84 0.49 12.39 28.24
C PHE A 84 -0.83 13.14 28.01
N GLU A 85 -1.66 12.72 27.05
CA GLU A 85 -2.79 13.54 26.55
C GLU A 85 -4.15 12.83 26.61
N GLY A 86 -4.21 11.55 27.00
CA GLY A 86 -5.45 10.80 27.17
C GLY A 86 -6.06 10.24 25.87
N ILE A 87 -7.19 9.53 26.01
CA ILE A 87 -7.80 8.68 24.97
C ILE A 87 -8.42 9.49 23.82
N GLU A 88 -8.78 10.76 24.05
CA GLU A 88 -9.47 11.61 23.06
C GLU A 88 -8.61 11.89 21.81
N ASN A 89 -7.27 11.90 21.95
CA ASN A 89 -6.34 12.14 20.84
C ASN A 89 -6.03 10.88 20.02
N LEU A 90 -6.54 9.70 20.38
CA LEU A 90 -6.38 8.49 19.57
C LEU A 90 -7.09 8.60 18.22
N THR A 91 -8.21 9.31 18.17
CA THR A 91 -8.93 9.60 16.92
C THR A 91 -8.07 10.48 16.01
N GLU A 92 -7.44 11.52 16.55
CA GLU A 92 -6.53 12.38 15.77
C GLU A 92 -5.34 11.58 15.24
N MET A 93 -4.76 10.69 16.05
CA MET A 93 -3.66 9.83 15.61
C MET A 93 -4.10 8.87 14.49
N ASN A 94 -5.31 8.32 14.57
CA ASN A 94 -5.86 7.46 13.53
C ASN A 94 -6.08 8.23 12.21
N ASP A 95 -6.58 9.46 12.29
CA ASP A 95 -6.74 10.31 11.10
C ASP A 95 -5.40 10.63 10.45
N LEU A 96 -4.36 10.91 11.25
CA LEU A 96 -2.99 11.08 10.76
C LEU A 96 -2.45 9.82 10.07
N LEU A 97 -2.70 8.64 10.63
CA LEU A 97 -2.31 7.38 9.99
C LEU A 97 -3.02 7.18 8.65
N ASN A 98 -4.30 7.52 8.55
CA ASN A 98 -5.04 7.45 7.28
C ASN A 98 -4.48 8.41 6.22
N VAL A 99 -4.06 9.63 6.62
CA VAL A 99 -3.37 10.57 5.73
C VAL A 99 -2.01 10.01 5.30
N LEU A 100 -1.25 9.44 6.22
CA LEU A 100 0.04 8.83 5.94
C LEU A 100 -0.09 7.65 4.94
N MET A 101 -1.10 6.79 5.11
CA MET A 101 -1.41 5.71 4.18
C MET A 101 -1.81 6.23 2.80
N SER A 102 -2.61 7.31 2.76
CA SER A 102 -3.00 7.98 1.50
C SER A 102 -1.81 8.45 0.69
N VAL A 103 -0.77 8.96 1.35
CA VAL A 103 0.48 9.41 0.71
C VAL A 103 1.34 8.24 0.21
N GLN A 104 1.24 7.06 0.82
CA GLN A 104 2.03 5.90 0.41
C GLN A 104 1.45 5.15 -0.80
N LEU A 105 0.12 5.15 -0.94
CA LEU A 105 -0.59 4.36 -1.95
C LEU A 105 -0.11 4.62 -3.39
N PRO A 106 0.02 5.87 -3.87
CA PRO A 106 0.44 6.12 -5.25
C PRO A 106 1.84 5.60 -5.56
N PHE A 107 2.76 5.66 -4.58
CA PHE A 107 4.12 5.14 -4.73
C PHE A 107 4.18 3.62 -4.85
N ALA A 108 3.27 2.90 -4.22
CA ALA A 108 3.18 1.45 -4.36
C ALA A 108 2.47 1.05 -5.66
N VAL A 109 1.40 1.77 -6.03
CA VAL A 109 0.53 1.43 -7.16
C VAL A 109 1.21 1.71 -8.51
N ILE A 110 1.93 2.83 -8.66
CA ILE A 110 2.56 3.20 -9.95
C ILE A 110 3.59 2.13 -10.42
N PRO A 111 4.58 1.70 -9.60
CA PRO A 111 5.51 0.64 -9.99
C PRO A 111 4.79 -0.69 -10.21
N LEU A 112 3.83 -1.04 -9.35
CA LEU A 112 3.06 -2.28 -9.49
C LEU A 112 2.32 -2.35 -10.83
N LEU A 113 1.64 -1.26 -11.23
CA LEU A 113 0.97 -1.19 -12.53
C LEU A 113 1.95 -1.20 -13.68
N THR A 114 3.13 -0.62 -13.51
CA THR A 114 4.18 -0.62 -14.55
C THR A 114 4.71 -2.05 -14.76
N PHE A 115 4.98 -2.78 -13.67
CA PHE A 115 5.47 -4.14 -13.73
C PHE A 115 4.42 -5.12 -14.25
N THR A 116 3.18 -5.01 -13.78
CA THR A 116 2.08 -5.91 -14.20
C THR A 116 1.63 -5.69 -15.66
N ASN A 117 1.80 -4.48 -16.19
CA ASN A 117 1.53 -4.20 -17.60
C ASN A 117 2.72 -4.50 -18.53
N SER A 118 3.89 -4.89 -17.99
CA SER A 118 5.07 -5.15 -18.80
C SER A 118 5.14 -6.62 -19.25
N LYS A 119 4.98 -6.83 -20.56
CA LYS A 119 5.22 -8.13 -21.21
C LYS A 119 6.60 -8.76 -20.92
N PRO A 120 7.72 -8.01 -20.86
CA PRO A 120 9.02 -8.62 -20.54
C PRO A 120 9.11 -9.25 -19.15
N ILE A 121 8.35 -8.77 -18.15
CA ILE A 121 8.44 -9.25 -16.77
C ILE A 121 7.36 -10.29 -16.46
N MET A 122 6.17 -10.14 -17.06
CA MET A 122 5.03 -11.02 -16.80
C MET A 122 4.79 -12.08 -17.89
N GLY A 123 5.49 -11.98 -19.03
CA GLY A 123 5.40 -12.92 -20.15
C GLY A 123 3.96 -13.12 -20.65
N MET A 124 3.55 -14.38 -20.78
CA MET A 124 2.22 -14.80 -21.19
C MET A 124 1.08 -14.44 -20.21
N PHE A 125 1.41 -14.04 -18.97
CA PHE A 125 0.44 -13.57 -17.97
C PHE A 125 0.30 -12.04 -17.96
N ALA A 126 0.86 -11.34 -18.95
CA ALA A 126 0.76 -9.89 -19.05
C ALA A 126 -0.70 -9.44 -19.21
N ASN A 127 -1.03 -8.33 -18.53
CA ASN A 127 -2.39 -7.84 -18.43
C ASN A 127 -2.97 -7.50 -19.83
N SER A 128 -4.17 -8.01 -20.12
CA SER A 128 -4.90 -7.68 -21.34
C SER A 128 -5.39 -6.22 -21.29
N ILE A 129 -5.68 -5.63 -22.46
CA ILE A 129 -6.18 -4.25 -22.57
C ILE A 129 -7.37 -3.96 -21.62
N PRO A 130 -8.40 -4.83 -21.48
CA PRO A 130 -9.49 -4.57 -20.54
C PRO A 130 -9.03 -4.55 -19.08
N SER A 131 -8.19 -5.49 -18.66
CA SER A 131 -7.65 -5.50 -17.29
C SER A 131 -6.76 -4.27 -17.02
N LYS A 132 -6.02 -3.79 -18.03
CA LYS A 132 -5.24 -2.55 -17.94
C LYS A 132 -6.15 -1.33 -17.72
N VAL A 133 -7.26 -1.23 -18.44
CA VAL A 133 -8.25 -0.15 -18.27
C VAL A 133 -8.89 -0.22 -16.88
N ILE A 134 -9.31 -1.40 -16.43
CA ILE A 134 -9.91 -1.61 -15.11
C ILE A 134 -8.94 -1.20 -14.00
N SER A 135 -7.69 -1.68 -14.04
CA SER A 135 -6.68 -1.31 -13.05
C SER A 135 -6.38 0.19 -13.04
N MET A 136 -6.40 0.85 -14.21
CA MET A 136 -6.21 2.31 -14.31
C MET A 136 -7.38 3.07 -13.67
N VAL A 137 -8.62 2.64 -13.94
CA VAL A 137 -9.84 3.24 -13.36
C VAL A 137 -9.85 3.07 -11.84
N ILE A 138 -9.57 1.87 -11.34
CA ILE A 138 -9.50 1.60 -9.89
C ILE A 138 -8.41 2.45 -9.25
N SER A 139 -7.22 2.52 -9.86
CA SER A 139 -6.14 3.36 -9.35
C SER A 139 -6.53 4.83 -9.30
N LEU A 140 -7.19 5.36 -10.33
CA LEU A 140 -7.65 6.75 -10.38
C LEU A 140 -8.70 7.04 -9.29
N MET A 141 -9.63 6.10 -9.09
CA MET A 141 -10.65 6.18 -8.03
C MET A 141 -10.01 6.20 -6.64
N VAL A 142 -9.08 5.27 -6.37
CA VAL A 142 -8.37 5.20 -5.09
C VAL A 142 -7.60 6.50 -4.83
N ILE A 143 -6.84 6.99 -5.81
CA ILE A 143 -6.10 8.25 -5.67
C ILE A 143 -7.06 9.42 -5.39
N GLY A 144 -8.21 9.49 -6.10
CA GLY A 144 -9.22 10.53 -5.89
C GLY A 144 -9.81 10.53 -4.47
N VAL A 145 -10.19 9.36 -3.95
CA VAL A 145 -10.73 9.22 -2.59
C VAL A 145 -9.69 9.59 -1.54
N ASN A 146 -8.45 9.13 -1.70
CA ASN A 146 -7.35 9.47 -0.78
C ASN A 146 -7.07 10.98 -0.78
N PHE A 147 -7.10 11.63 -1.94
CA PHE A 147 -6.93 13.07 -2.05
C PHE A 147 -8.05 13.85 -1.36
N PHE A 148 -9.30 13.39 -1.52
CA PHE A 148 -10.46 13.98 -0.85
C PHE A 148 -10.35 13.90 0.68
N PHE A 149 -9.93 12.75 1.21
CA PHE A 149 -9.73 12.57 2.66
C PHE A 149 -8.67 13.54 3.21
N VAL A 150 -7.55 13.68 2.51
CA VAL A 150 -6.48 14.63 2.88
C VAL A 150 -6.99 16.08 2.86
N ALA A 151 -7.77 16.45 1.85
CA ALA A 151 -8.34 17.80 1.76
C ALA A 151 -9.28 18.14 2.92
N ILE A 152 -10.09 17.17 3.38
CA ILE A 152 -10.95 17.33 4.56
C ILE A 152 -10.11 17.50 5.82
N PHE A 153 -9.11 16.64 6.03
CA PHE A 153 -8.25 16.68 7.21
C PHE A 153 -7.55 18.04 7.37
N PHE A 154 -6.98 18.58 6.29
CA PHE A 154 -6.31 19.88 6.33
C PHE A 154 -7.27 21.05 6.56
N LYS A 155 -8.49 21.00 5.99
CA LYS A 155 -9.52 22.02 6.26
C LYS A 155 -9.94 22.03 7.72
N ALA A 156 -10.07 20.86 8.34
CA ALA A 156 -10.49 20.74 9.73
C ALA A 156 -9.41 21.23 10.72
N ARG A 157 -8.12 21.04 10.42
CA ARG A 157 -7.04 21.30 11.37
C ARG A 157 -6.40 22.69 11.30
N LEU A 158 -6.41 23.36 10.14
CA LEU A 158 -5.70 24.63 9.96
C LEU A 158 -6.60 25.87 10.10
N VAL A 159 -7.31 26.05 11.21
CA VAL A 159 -8.27 27.18 11.26
C VAL A 159 -7.59 28.56 11.35
N ASN A 160 -6.32 28.74 11.80
CA ASN A 160 -5.85 30.11 12.14
C ASN A 160 -4.38 30.53 11.84
N HIS A 161 -3.60 29.79 11.03
CA HIS A 161 -2.26 30.29 10.61
C HIS A 161 -2.05 30.20 9.09
N LEU A 162 -2.03 31.37 8.44
CA LEU A 162 -1.87 31.53 6.99
C LEU A 162 -0.54 30.92 6.49
N VAL A 163 0.52 31.05 7.27
CA VAL A 163 1.84 30.44 6.97
C VAL A 163 1.77 28.92 6.93
N ALA A 164 1.04 28.30 7.86
CA ALA A 164 0.89 26.85 7.93
C ALA A 164 0.08 26.29 6.74
N HIS A 165 -0.95 27.03 6.30
CA HIS A 165 -1.69 26.71 5.07
C HIS A 165 -0.82 26.75 3.84
N ILE A 166 -0.04 27.83 3.67
CA ILE A 166 0.83 27.97 2.51
C ILE A 166 1.90 26.87 2.50
N SER A 167 2.55 26.58 3.62
CA SER A 167 3.57 25.53 3.68
C SER A 167 3.01 24.15 3.34
N VAL A 168 1.83 23.83 3.87
CA VAL A 168 1.16 22.55 3.59
C VAL A 168 0.73 22.46 2.13
N ALA A 169 0.12 23.52 1.59
CA ALA A 169 -0.34 23.55 0.21
C ALA A 169 0.84 23.37 -0.76
N ILE A 170 1.98 24.03 -0.49
CA ILE A 170 3.20 23.86 -1.29
C ILE A 170 3.69 22.41 -1.25
N ILE A 171 3.82 21.81 -0.07
CA ILE A 171 4.27 20.42 0.08
C ILE A 171 3.32 19.46 -0.65
N PHE A 172 2.02 19.67 -0.50
CA PHE A 172 0.99 18.85 -1.14
C PHE A 172 1.01 19.00 -2.67
N THR A 173 1.14 20.23 -3.19
CA THR A 173 1.27 20.47 -4.63
C THR A 173 2.55 19.85 -5.20
N LEU A 174 3.68 19.98 -4.52
CA LEU A 174 4.95 19.33 -4.91
C LEU A 174 4.80 17.81 -4.94
N TYR A 175 4.16 17.24 -3.93
CA TYR A 175 3.87 15.80 -3.86
C TYR A 175 3.00 15.34 -5.03
N VAL A 176 1.90 16.05 -5.31
CA VAL A 176 0.99 15.71 -6.42
C VAL A 176 1.67 15.85 -7.77
N SER A 177 2.48 16.90 -7.95
CA SER A 177 3.29 17.09 -9.16
C SER A 177 4.29 15.94 -9.35
N PHE A 178 4.95 15.51 -8.28
CA PHE A 178 5.86 14.35 -8.32
C PHE A 178 5.14 13.06 -8.68
N ILE A 179 3.96 12.79 -8.10
CA ILE A 179 3.13 11.63 -8.46
C ILE A 179 2.69 11.68 -9.92
N PHE A 180 2.27 12.85 -10.41
CA PHE A 180 1.90 13.03 -11.81
C PHE A 180 3.09 12.81 -12.74
N TYR A 181 4.28 13.31 -12.37
CA TYR A 181 5.53 13.06 -13.09
C TYR A 181 5.87 11.57 -13.15
N LEU A 182 5.78 10.85 -12.02
CA LEU A 182 6.01 9.40 -11.97
C LEU A 182 5.00 8.63 -12.81
N ALA A 183 3.72 8.99 -12.75
CA ALA A 183 2.67 8.38 -13.56
C ALA A 183 2.89 8.66 -15.06
N TYR A 184 3.23 9.89 -15.43
CA TYR A 184 3.56 10.26 -16.80
C TYR A 184 4.77 9.48 -17.33
N PHE A 185 5.84 9.39 -16.53
CA PHE A 185 7.05 8.63 -16.88
C PHE A 185 6.75 7.13 -17.04
N ALA A 186 5.96 6.55 -16.14
CA ALA A 186 5.53 5.16 -16.21
C ALA A 186 4.74 4.86 -17.49
N ILE A 187 3.82 5.75 -17.89
CA ILE A 187 3.02 5.61 -19.11
C ILE A 187 3.88 5.80 -20.38
N ARG A 188 4.85 6.73 -20.36
CA ARG A 188 5.70 7.03 -21.54
C ARG A 188 6.84 6.05 -21.77
N ARG A 189 7.23 5.19 -20.81
CA ARG A 189 8.32 4.21 -20.99
C ARG A 189 7.96 3.00 -21.88
N ASP A 190 6.72 2.93 -22.36
CA ASP A 190 6.15 1.80 -23.11
C ASP A 190 6.54 1.62 -24.62
N PRO A 191 7.25 2.53 -25.35
CA PRO A 191 7.51 2.32 -26.78
C PRO A 191 8.85 1.63 -27.12
N HIS A 192 9.93 1.85 -26.37
CA HIS A 192 11.28 1.45 -26.82
C HIS A 192 11.66 0.00 -26.46
N CYS A 193 11.16 -0.53 -25.33
CA CYS A 193 11.38 -1.93 -24.93
C CYS A 193 10.40 -2.89 -25.67
N ARG A 194 9.22 -2.39 -26.07
CA ARG A 194 8.20 -3.15 -26.82
C ARG A 194 8.65 -3.51 -28.24
N ARG A 195 9.42 -2.63 -28.90
CA ARG A 195 9.87 -2.84 -30.29
C ARG A 195 10.98 -3.90 -30.41
N HIS A 196 11.94 -3.91 -29.48
CA HIS A 196 13.05 -4.86 -29.50
C HIS A 196 12.62 -6.29 -29.13
N ASN A 197 11.75 -6.46 -28.13
CA ASN A 197 11.28 -7.81 -27.75
C ASN A 197 10.36 -8.43 -28.80
N MET A 198 9.60 -7.63 -29.55
CA MET A 198 8.77 -8.15 -30.65
C MET A 198 9.64 -8.72 -31.78
N GLU A 199 10.78 -8.10 -32.11
CA GLU A 199 11.73 -8.66 -33.09
C GLU A 199 12.37 -9.96 -32.59
N VAL A 200 12.78 -10.02 -31.32
CA VAL A 200 13.42 -11.22 -30.74
C VAL A 200 12.44 -12.39 -30.66
N GLU A 201 11.18 -12.14 -30.29
CA GLU A 201 10.17 -13.19 -30.16
C GLU A 201 9.72 -13.72 -31.53
N ILE A 202 9.65 -12.86 -32.56
CA ILE A 202 9.45 -13.28 -33.95
C ILE A 202 10.63 -14.15 -34.44
N LEU A 203 11.88 -13.77 -34.11
CA LEU A 203 13.05 -14.55 -34.48
C LEU A 203 13.08 -15.92 -33.79
N TYR A 204 12.75 -15.99 -32.50
CA TYR A 204 12.67 -17.24 -31.76
C TYR A 204 11.55 -18.15 -32.30
N GLN A 205 10.35 -17.59 -32.53
CA GLN A 205 9.23 -18.34 -33.09
C GLN A 205 9.54 -18.86 -34.52
N SER A 206 10.19 -18.04 -35.34
CA SER A 206 10.62 -18.44 -36.69
C SER A 206 11.70 -19.53 -36.69
N GLY A 207 12.51 -19.60 -35.63
CA GLY A 207 13.49 -20.68 -35.43
C GLY A 207 12.84 -22.00 -35.02
N CYS A 208 11.83 -21.95 -34.15
CA CYS A 208 11.10 -23.13 -33.68
C CYS A 208 10.17 -23.75 -34.74
N ASP A 209 9.63 -22.97 -35.67
CA ASP A 209 8.76 -23.46 -36.75
C ASP A 209 9.55 -24.04 -37.95
N ASN A 210 10.90 -23.98 -37.92
CA ASN A 210 11.74 -24.47 -39.01
C ASN A 210 12.17 -25.93 -38.75
N PRO A 211 11.66 -26.93 -39.50
CA PRO A 211 11.90 -28.35 -39.26
C PRO A 211 13.34 -28.82 -39.57
N ALA A 212 14.23 -27.91 -39.96
CA ALA A 212 15.64 -28.18 -40.25
C ALA A 212 16.60 -27.76 -39.12
N LEU A 213 16.12 -27.15 -38.03
CA LEU A 213 16.95 -26.79 -36.88
C LEU A 213 17.04 -27.93 -35.86
N ASN A 214 18.26 -28.23 -35.43
CA ASN A 214 18.54 -29.25 -34.43
C ASN A 214 18.53 -28.63 -33.02
N ASP A 215 18.28 -29.42 -31.96
CA ASP A 215 18.22 -28.92 -30.57
C ASP A 215 19.47 -28.16 -30.12
N GLU A 216 20.64 -28.44 -30.69
CA GLU A 216 21.89 -27.71 -30.41
C GLU A 216 21.88 -26.26 -30.91
N ASP A 217 21.19 -25.97 -32.01
CA ASP A 217 21.10 -24.61 -32.58
C ASP A 217 20.16 -23.73 -31.75
N ILE A 218 19.11 -24.30 -31.16
CA ILE A 218 18.18 -23.61 -30.25
C ILE A 218 18.88 -23.24 -28.93
N LEU A 219 19.80 -24.09 -28.45
CA LEU A 219 20.58 -23.85 -27.23
C LEU A 219 21.65 -22.75 -27.39
N SER A 220 22.01 -22.41 -28.63
CA SER A 220 22.98 -21.34 -28.95
C SER A 220 22.34 -19.94 -29.02
N LEU A 221 21.00 -19.87 -29.05
CA LEU A 221 20.27 -18.61 -28.98
C LEU A 221 20.48 -17.98 -27.60
N PRO A 222 20.59 -16.65 -27.51
CA PRO A 222 20.91 -15.97 -26.26
C PRO A 222 19.78 -16.16 -25.24
N GLN A 223 19.86 -17.22 -24.45
CA GLN A 223 19.06 -17.42 -23.26
C GLN A 223 19.58 -16.46 -22.19
N ARG A 224 18.92 -15.31 -22.02
CA ARG A 224 19.24 -14.40 -20.92
C ARG A 224 18.24 -14.54 -19.78
N ALA A 225 18.82 -14.80 -18.60
CA ALA A 225 18.24 -14.70 -17.27
C ALA A 225 17.74 -13.29 -16.93
#